data_AF-A0A6B3FMS1-F1
#
_entry.id   AF-A0A6B3FMS1-F1
#
_cell.length_a   1.000
_cell.length_b   1.000
_cell.length_c   1.000
_cell.angle_alpha   90.00
_cell.angle_beta   90.00
_cell.angle_gamma   90.00
#
_symmetry.space_group_name_H-M   'P 1'
#
loop_
_entity.id
_entity.type
_entity.pdbx_description
1 polymer ?
#
loop_
_entity_poly.entity_id
_entity_poly.type
_entity_poly.pdbx_seq_one_letter_code
_entity_poly.pdbx_strand_id
1 'polypeptide(L)' 'MSGPRPVRAPRGSALTALGWQQEAALRMLQNNLDPEVAEHPDKLVVYGGTGKAA' A
#
# COMPACT_ATOMS: atom_id res chain seq x y z
N MET A 1 -17.55 -10.00 -10.75
CA MET A 1 -17.42 -9.18 -9.52
C MET A 1 -16.06 -8.51 -9.57
N SER A 2 -15.99 -7.17 -9.53
CA SER A 2 -14.69 -6.48 -9.49
C SER A 2 -14.12 -6.68 -8.09
N GLY A 3 -13.07 -7.51 -7.97
CA GLY A 3 -12.32 -7.64 -6.72
C GLY A 3 -11.59 -6.33 -6.36
N PRO A 4 -10.92 -6.28 -5.20
CA PRO A 4 -10.04 -5.17 -4.85
C PRO A 4 -9.02 -4.94 -5.96
N ARG A 5 -8.77 -3.67 -6.29
CA ARG A 5 -7.72 -3.33 -7.27
C ARG A 5 -6.36 -3.50 -6.59
N PRO A 6 -5.36 -4.10 -7.26
CA PRO A 6 -4.00 -4.16 -6.74
C PRO A 6 -3.50 -2.76 -6.35
N VAL A 7 -3.00 -2.63 -5.12
CA VAL A 7 -2.41 -1.40 -4.61
C VAL A 7 -0.90 -1.47 -4.83
N ARG A 8 -0.30 -0.40 -5.35
CA ARG A 8 1.17 -0.27 -5.47
C ARG A 8 1.58 1.16 -5.19
N ALA A 9 2.72 1.34 -4.52
CA ALA A 9 3.23 2.67 -4.20
C ALA A 9 3.74 3.40 -5.47
N PRO A 10 3.37 4.68 -5.70
CA PRO A 10 3.96 5.54 -6.71
C PRO A 10 5.49 5.59 -6.60
N ARG A 11 6.14 5.64 -7.75
CA ARG A 11 7.61 5.68 -7.88
C ARG A 11 8.04 7.01 -8.50
N GLY A 12 9.33 7.35 -8.36
CA GLY A 12 9.90 8.60 -8.85
C GLY A 12 9.58 9.81 -7.97
N SER A 13 9.87 11.00 -8.47
CA SER A 13 9.81 12.27 -7.71
C SER A 13 8.49 13.03 -7.82
N ALA A 14 7.55 12.57 -8.65
CA ALA A 14 6.23 13.19 -8.77
C ALA A 14 5.40 12.94 -7.50
N LEU A 15 4.75 13.98 -6.98
CA LEU A 15 3.93 13.92 -5.77
C LEU A 15 2.45 13.69 -6.13
N THR A 16 1.78 12.84 -5.35
CA THR A 16 0.32 12.68 -5.36
C THR A 16 -0.32 13.48 -4.22
N ALA A 17 0.39 13.63 -3.10
CA ALA A 17 0.03 14.48 -1.98
C ALA A 17 0.62 15.90 -2.10
N LEU A 18 0.25 16.79 -1.16
CA LEU A 18 0.70 18.19 -1.16
C LEU A 18 2.16 18.39 -0.73
N GLY A 19 2.81 17.35 -0.18
CA GLY A 19 4.18 17.44 0.31
C GLY A 19 4.77 16.08 0.63
N TRP A 20 6.09 16.05 0.80
CA TRP A 20 6.85 14.81 0.96
C TRP A 20 6.52 14.02 2.23
N GLN A 21 6.19 14.70 3.33
CA GLN A 21 5.82 13.99 4.56
C GLN A 21 4.51 13.20 4.38
N GLN A 22 3.50 13.82 3.77
CA GLN A 22 2.23 13.16 3.46
C GLN A 22 2.43 12.07 2.39
N GLU A 23 3.22 12.35 1.35
CA GLU A 23 3.52 11.39 0.29
C GLU A 23 4.26 10.16 0.82
N ALA A 24 5.23 10.34 1.72
CA ALA A 24 5.98 9.24 2.31
C ALA A 24 5.07 8.30 3.09
N ALA A 25 4.18 8.85 3.93
CA ALA A 25 3.20 8.05 4.66
C ALA A 25 2.27 7.27 3.72
N LEU A 26 1.78 7.92 2.66
CA LEU A 26 0.94 7.30 1.64
C LEU A 26 1.66 6.16 0.91
N ARG A 27 2.90 6.39 0.47
CA ARG A 27 3.72 5.38 -0.22
C ARG A 27 4.03 4.20 0.67
N MET A 28 4.36 4.43 1.95
CA MET A 28 4.62 3.35 2.90
C MET A 28 3.37 2.51 3.15
N LEU A 29 2.20 3.15 3.30
CA LEU A 29 0.93 2.44 3.43
C LEU A 29 0.64 1.57 2.21
N GLN A 30 0.80 2.12 1.01
CA GLN A 30 0.56 1.39 -0.23
C GLN A 30 1.59 0.30 -0.48
N ASN A 31 2.85 0.50 -0.07
CA ASN A 31 3.90 -0.50 -0.15
C ASN A 31 3.59 -1.71 0.74
N ASN A 32 3.04 -1.49 1.93
CA ASN A 32 2.58 -2.58 2.80
C ASN A 32 1.46 -3.41 2.16
N LEU A 33 0.73 -2.90 1.17
CA LEU A 33 -0.36 -3.58 0.48
C LEU A 33 0.01 -3.98 -0.96
N ASP A 34 1.28 -3.83 -1.36
CA ASP A 34 1.75 -4.28 -2.66
C ASP A 34 1.65 -5.81 -2.75
N PRO A 35 1.08 -6.40 -3.83
CA PRO A 35 1.02 -7.85 -4.00
C PRO A 35 2.36 -8.58 -3.95
N GLU A 36 3.46 -7.88 -4.18
CA GLU A 36 4.82 -8.43 -4.05
C GLU A 36 5.38 -8.34 -2.62
N VAL A 37 4.69 -7.64 -1.71
CA VAL A 37 5.10 -7.39 -0.31
C VAL A 37 4.15 -8.06 0.69
N ALA A 38 2.84 -7.92 0.51
CA ALA A 38 1.82 -8.43 1.43
C ALA A 38 1.51 -9.91 1.21
N GLU A 39 1.32 -10.66 2.30
CA GLU A 39 0.83 -12.05 2.25
C GLU A 39 -0.59 -12.16 1.69
N HIS A 40 -1.52 -11.28 2.12
CA HIS A 40 -2.90 -11.24 1.64
C HIS A 40 -3.41 -9.78 1.48
N PRO A 41 -2.99 -9.07 0.42
CA PRO A 41 -3.32 -7.65 0.20
C PRO A 41 -4.83 -7.38 0.10
N ASP A 42 -5.60 -8.28 -0.51
CA ASP A 42 -7.07 -8.15 -0.64
C ASP A 42 -7.80 -8.18 0.71
N LYS A 43 -7.16 -8.74 1.75
CA LYS A 43 -7.65 -8.76 3.13
C LYS A 43 -6.97 -7.71 4.01
N LEU A 44 -6.18 -6.83 3.41
CA LEU A 44 -5.33 -5.83 4.05
C LEU A 44 -4.23 -6.42 4.95
N VAL A 45 -3.97 -7.73 4.88
CA VAL A 45 -2.98 -8.40 5.74
C VAL A 45 -1.60 -8.30 5.09
N VAL A 46 -0.66 -7.72 5.82
CA VAL A 46 0.73 -7.55 5.39
C VAL A 46 1.52 -8.83 5.72
N TYR A 47 1.53 -9.23 7.00
CA TYR A 47 2.19 -10.45 7.46
C TYR A 47 1.65 -10.93 8.82
N GLY A 48 2.10 -12.11 9.26
CA GLY A 48 1.80 -12.62 10.60
C GLY A 48 0.35 -13.09 10.75
N GLY A 49 -0.25 -13.58 9.65
CA GLY A 49 -1.60 -14.13 9.60
C GLY A 49 -2.73 -13.10 9.67
N THR A 50 -2.67 -12.15 10.61
CA THR A 50 -3.72 -11.12 10.80
C THR A 50 -3.18 -9.70 10.94
N GLY A 51 -1.87 -9.47 10.81
CA GLY A 51 -1.29 -8.12 10.87
C GLY A 51 -1.74 -7.28 9.67
N LYS A 52 -2.64 -6.32 9.91
CA LYS A 52 -3.24 -5.50 8.85
C LYS A 52 -2.63 -4.11 8.74
N ALA A 53 -2.64 -3.56 7.54
CA ALA A 53 -2.22 -2.19 7.28
C ALA A 53 -3.27 -1.14 7.70
N ALA A 54 -4.55 -1.52 7.78
CA ALA A 54 -5.69 -0.71 8.23
C ALA A 54 -6.85 -1.58 8.72
#